data_AF-A0AAD3G1R3-F1
#
_entry.id   AF-A0AAD3G1R3-F1
#
_cell.length_a   1.000
_cell.length_b   1.000
_cell.length_c   1.000
_cell.angle_alpha   90.00
_cell.angle_beta   90.00
_cell.angle_gamma   90.00
#
_symmetry.space_group_name_H-M   'P 1'
#
loop_
_entity.id
_entity.type
_entity.pdbx_description
1 polymer ?
#
loop_
_entity_poly.entity_id
_entity_poly.type
_entity_poly.pdbx_seq_one_letter_code
_entity_poly.pdbx_strand_id
1 'polypeptide(L)'
;MKTMTTVHPPLTAEDFDTEYDAEHHYMFIEHEDGDMLYTYGHHRDEEFARQANEFDIQLYGRDPEDAQLTADDVHHRWAVLIAPKPEWRFWIDTDTGDDIKESTPGAFPISLIYR
;
A
#
# COMPACT_ATOMS: atom_id res chain seq x y z
N MET A 1 8.37 27.80 10.85
CA MET A 1 6.96 27.91 10.42
C MET A 1 6.45 26.49 10.23
N LYS A 2 5.39 26.08 10.95
CA LYS A 2 4.69 24.82 10.67
C LYS A 2 3.94 25.03 9.35
N THR A 3 4.40 24.41 8.27
CA THR A 3 3.65 24.37 7.02
C THR A 3 2.32 23.69 7.33
N MET A 4 1.19 24.36 7.09
CA MET A 4 -0.11 23.69 7.12
C MET A 4 -0.08 22.65 6.00
N THR A 5 0.12 21.38 6.34
CA THR A 5 -0.04 20.28 5.39
C THR A 5 -1.46 20.36 4.88
N THR A 6 -1.64 20.60 3.57
CA THR A 6 -2.96 20.49 2.94
C THR A 6 -3.43 19.07 3.19
N VAL A 7 -4.50 18.90 3.97
CA VAL A 7 -5.12 17.60 4.16
C VAL A 7 -5.90 17.30 2.89
N HIS A 8 -5.38 16.38 2.08
CA HIS A 8 -6.08 15.91 0.90
C HIS A 8 -7.22 14.95 1.28
N PRO A 9 -8.24 14.77 0.42
CA PRO A 9 -9.25 13.74 0.64
C PRO A 9 -8.60 12.36 0.85
N PRO A 10 -9.15 11.52 1.75
CA PRO A 10 -8.67 10.15 1.91
C PRO A 10 -8.81 9.37 0.61
N LEU A 11 -7.85 8.49 0.35
CA LEU A 11 -7.93 7.55 -0.76
C LEU A 11 -8.97 6.47 -0.49
N THR A 12 -9.40 5.81 -1.56
CA THR A 12 -10.38 4.71 -1.57
C THR A 12 -9.77 3.42 -2.10
N ALA A 13 -10.52 2.33 -2.13
CA ALA A 13 -10.03 1.08 -2.74
C ALA A 13 -9.75 1.21 -4.24
N GLU A 14 -10.57 1.99 -4.97
CA GLU A 14 -10.45 2.20 -6.42
C GLU A 14 -9.13 2.90 -6.79
N ASP A 15 -8.61 3.70 -5.87
CA ASP A 15 -7.34 4.41 -6.08
C ASP A 15 -6.17 3.44 -6.26
N PHE A 16 -6.20 2.28 -5.58
CA PHE A 16 -5.15 1.25 -5.53
C PHE A 16 -5.30 0.15 -6.58
N ASP A 17 -6.41 0.13 -7.33
CA ASP A 17 -6.63 -0.82 -8.41
C ASP A 17 -5.68 -0.51 -9.56
N THR A 18 -4.69 -1.38 -9.76
CA THR A 18 -3.57 -1.17 -10.67
C THR A 18 -3.58 -2.22 -11.78
N GLU A 19 -3.79 -1.74 -13.00
CA GLU A 19 -3.63 -2.52 -14.23
C GLU A 19 -2.19 -2.40 -14.72
N TYR A 20 -1.45 -3.51 -14.72
CA TYR A 20 -0.10 -3.57 -15.31
C TYR A 20 -0.16 -3.95 -16.79
N ASP A 21 -1.03 -4.89 -17.13
CA ASP A 21 -1.39 -5.25 -18.50
C ASP A 21 -2.82 -5.84 -18.53
N ALA A 22 -3.25 -6.31 -19.70
CA ALA A 22 -4.61 -6.82 -19.91
C ALA A 22 -4.97 -8.09 -19.10
N GLU A 23 -3.99 -8.79 -18.53
CA GLU A 23 -4.16 -10.02 -17.76
C GLU A 23 -3.82 -9.82 -16.28
N HIS A 24 -3.01 -8.81 -15.94
CA HIS A 24 -2.50 -8.57 -14.59
C HIS A 24 -3.07 -7.29 -13.96
N HIS A 25 -4.06 -7.50 -13.10
CA HIS A 25 -4.71 -6.47 -12.29
C HIS A 25 -4.50 -6.77 -10.80
N TYR A 26 -3.97 -5.81 -10.06
CA TYR A 26 -3.66 -5.97 -8.65
C TYR A 26 -4.34 -4.91 -7.79
N MET A 27 -4.74 -5.30 -6.58
CA MET A 27 -5.39 -4.40 -5.60
C MET A 27 -4.40 -3.55 -4.81
N PHE A 28 -3.16 -3.43 -5.27
CA PHE A 28 -2.08 -2.74 -4.59
C PHE A 28 -1.24 -1.94 -5.57
N ILE A 29 -0.50 -0.98 -5.02
CA ILE A 29 0.60 -0.30 -5.71
C ILE A 29 1.94 -0.78 -5.15
N GLU A 30 2.96 -0.77 -5.99
CA GLU A 30 4.34 -0.96 -5.58
C GLU A 30 4.98 0.39 -5.24
N HIS A 31 5.74 0.46 -4.16
CA HIS A 31 6.57 1.61 -3.83
C HIS A 31 7.65 1.80 -4.90
N GLU A 32 8.09 3.04 -5.15
CA GLU A 32 9.00 3.33 -6.27
C GLU A 32 10.34 2.57 -6.22
N ASP A 33 10.79 2.20 -5.02
CA ASP A 33 12.02 1.44 -4.80
C ASP A 33 11.81 -0.09 -4.87
N GLY A 34 10.57 -0.57 -5.01
CA GLY A 34 10.21 -1.99 -5.08
C GLY A 34 10.25 -2.75 -3.73
N ASP A 35 10.54 -2.05 -2.64
CA ASP A 35 10.74 -2.59 -1.28
C ASP A 35 9.45 -2.79 -0.49
N MET A 36 8.35 -2.21 -0.96
CA MET A 36 7.05 -2.27 -0.30
C MET A 36 5.90 -2.34 -1.29
N LEU A 37 4.85 -3.04 -0.90
CA LEU A 37 3.54 -3.00 -1.56
C LEU A 37 2.52 -2.35 -0.63
N TYR A 38 1.59 -1.56 -1.18
CA TYR A 38 0.52 -0.93 -0.42
C TYR A 38 -0.86 -1.27 -0.97
N THR A 39 -1.80 -1.65 -0.11
CA THR A 39 -3.21 -1.83 -0.47
C THR A 39 -4.13 -1.06 0.48
N TYR A 40 -5.34 -0.76 0.01
CA TYR A 40 -6.36 -0.10 0.81
C TYR A 40 -7.03 -1.07 1.81
N GLY A 41 -7.20 -0.62 3.06
CA GLY A 41 -7.97 -1.31 4.08
C GLY A 41 -7.19 -2.37 4.87
N HIS A 42 -7.85 -2.93 5.90
CA HIS A 42 -7.29 -3.91 6.87
C HIS A 42 -8.04 -5.26 6.87
N HIS A 43 -8.68 -5.63 5.77
CA HIS A 43 -9.69 -6.71 5.76
C HIS A 43 -9.48 -7.77 4.67
N ARG A 44 -8.37 -7.71 3.93
CA ARG A 44 -8.11 -8.57 2.76
C ARG A 44 -6.70 -9.14 2.77
N ASP A 45 -6.17 -9.43 3.96
CA ASP A 45 -4.76 -9.80 4.15
C ASP A 45 -4.36 -11.04 3.34
N GLU A 46 -5.19 -12.09 3.35
CA GLU A 46 -4.94 -13.31 2.57
C GLU A 46 -4.90 -13.04 1.06
N GLU A 47 -5.83 -12.23 0.56
CA GLU A 47 -5.92 -11.88 -0.86
C GLU A 47 -4.76 -10.96 -1.27
N PHE A 48 -4.36 -10.04 -0.40
CA PHE A 48 -3.23 -9.16 -0.63
C PHE A 48 -1.92 -9.95 -0.71
N ALA A 49 -1.65 -10.84 0.25
CA ALA A 49 -0.48 -11.70 0.24
C ALA A 49 -0.47 -12.65 -0.98
N ARG A 50 -1.64 -13.21 -1.34
CA ARG A 50 -1.79 -14.04 -2.54
C ARG A 50 -1.43 -13.29 -3.81
N GLN A 51 -1.96 -12.08 -3.99
CA GLN A 51 -1.67 -11.24 -5.15
C GLN A 51 -0.21 -10.77 -5.17
N ALA A 52 0.40 -10.50 -4.01
CA ALA A 52 1.81 -10.15 -3.92
C ALA A 52 2.71 -11.32 -4.38
N ASN A 53 2.42 -12.55 -3.96
CA ASN A 53 3.15 -13.73 -4.47
C ASN A 53 2.95 -13.92 -5.98
N GLU A 54 1.72 -13.74 -6.48
CA GLU A 54 1.42 -13.83 -7.91
C GLU A 54 2.22 -12.79 -8.71
N PHE A 55 2.27 -11.55 -8.22
CA PHE A 55 3.04 -10.46 -8.80
C PHE A 55 4.55 -10.74 -8.83
N ASP A 56 5.11 -11.25 -7.72
CA ASP A 56 6.51 -11.66 -7.63
C ASP A 56 6.86 -12.73 -8.68
N ILE A 57 5.98 -13.71 -8.87
CA ILE A 57 6.19 -14.80 -9.82
C ILE A 57 6.04 -14.28 -11.26
N GLN A 58 4.94 -13.59 -11.57
CA GLN A 58 4.59 -13.22 -12.95
C GLN A 58 5.44 -12.07 -13.49
N LEU A 59 5.66 -11.03 -12.68
CA LEU A 59 6.35 -9.81 -13.15
C LEU A 59 7.84 -9.79 -12.79
N TYR A 60 8.22 -10.38 -11.66
CA TYR A 60 9.63 -10.45 -11.23
C TYR A 60 10.31 -11.80 -11.50
N GLY A 61 9.58 -12.81 -11.97
CA GLY A 61 10.14 -14.12 -12.30
C GLY A 61 10.66 -14.90 -11.10
N ARG A 62 10.14 -14.62 -9.89
CA ARG A 62 10.51 -15.31 -8.66
C ARG A 62 10.11 -16.78 -8.72
N ASP A 63 10.92 -17.65 -8.10
CA ASP A 63 10.56 -19.05 -7.96
C ASP A 63 9.28 -19.18 -7.11
N PRO A 64 8.25 -19.91 -7.55
CA PRO A 64 7.04 -20.16 -6.75
C PRO A 64 7.32 -20.77 -5.38
N GLU A 65 8.41 -21.52 -5.21
CA GLU A 65 8.80 -22.07 -3.91
C GLU A 65 9.32 -20.99 -2.95
N ASP A 66 9.82 -19.86 -3.47
CA ASP A 66 10.36 -18.73 -2.70
C ASP A 66 9.31 -17.63 -2.44
N ALA A 67 8.17 -17.66 -3.13
CA ALA A 67 7.05 -16.72 -2.97
C ALA A 67 6.08 -17.22 -1.89
N GLN A 68 6.44 -16.97 -0.62
CA GLN A 68 5.75 -17.52 0.56
C GLN A 68 5.06 -16.47 1.43
N LEU A 69 4.71 -15.30 0.89
CA LEU A 69 3.99 -14.27 1.66
C LEU A 69 2.64 -14.81 2.13
N THR A 70 2.30 -14.49 3.37
CA THR A 70 1.06 -14.90 4.05
C THR A 70 0.35 -13.69 4.66
N ALA A 71 -0.84 -13.91 5.20
CA ALA A 71 -1.55 -12.85 5.94
C ALA A 71 -0.74 -12.33 7.15
N ASP A 72 0.16 -13.14 7.73
CA ASP A 72 0.98 -12.73 8.88
C ASP A 72 2.06 -11.71 8.49
N ASP A 73 2.39 -11.59 7.20
CA ASP A 73 3.33 -10.60 6.66
C ASP A 73 2.67 -9.24 6.39
N VAL A 74 1.34 -9.14 6.57
CA VAL A 74 0.58 -7.92 6.33
C VAL A 74 0.59 -7.02 7.56
N HIS A 75 1.03 -5.78 7.36
CA HIS A 75 1.06 -4.77 8.40
C HIS A 75 -0.04 -3.73 8.20
N HIS A 76 -0.96 -3.63 9.16
CA HIS A 76 -2.01 -2.62 9.16
C HIS A 76 -1.49 -1.28 9.67
N ARG A 77 -1.76 -0.20 8.93
CA ARG A 77 -1.40 1.18 9.27
C ARG A 77 -2.51 2.17 8.90
N TRP A 78 -2.35 3.40 9.36
CA TRP A 78 -3.14 4.54 8.88
C TRP A 78 -2.22 5.47 8.12
N ALA A 79 -2.75 6.04 7.03
CA ALA A 79 -2.00 6.97 6.19
C ALA A 79 -2.78 8.27 5.97
N VAL A 80 -2.06 9.36 5.72
CA VAL A 80 -2.63 10.63 5.26
C VAL A 80 -2.01 10.99 3.92
N LEU A 81 -2.84 11.34 2.94
CA LEU A 81 -2.38 11.75 1.61
C LEU A 81 -1.77 13.17 1.68
N ILE A 82 -0.55 13.31 1.18
CA ILE A 82 0.23 14.56 1.17
C ILE A 82 0.36 15.12 -0.25
N ALA A 83 0.43 14.25 -1.25
CA ALA A 83 0.46 14.62 -2.66
C ALA A 83 -0.40 13.63 -3.48
N PRO A 84 -1.42 14.12 -4.21
CA PRO A 84 -2.25 13.27 -5.08
C PRO A 84 -1.47 12.81 -6.32
N LYS A 85 -2.15 12.11 -7.25
CA LYS A 85 -1.54 11.67 -8.52
C LYS A 85 -0.98 12.89 -9.30
N PRO A 86 0.12 12.73 -10.04
CA PRO A 86 0.84 11.48 -10.31
C PRO A 86 1.87 11.06 -9.25
N GLU A 87 2.27 11.94 -8.33
CA GLU A 87 3.41 11.67 -7.45
C GLU A 87 3.10 10.72 -6.28
N TRP A 88 1.82 10.58 -5.92
CA TRP A 88 1.32 9.68 -4.87
C TRP A 88 2.24 9.55 -3.65
N ARG A 89 2.15 10.54 -2.77
CA ARG A 89 2.86 10.54 -1.49
C ARG A 89 1.88 10.58 -0.34
N PHE A 90 2.05 9.65 0.56
CA PHE A 90 1.33 9.58 1.82
C PHE A 90 2.32 9.49 2.98
N TRP A 91 1.92 9.96 4.16
CA TRP A 91 2.66 9.70 5.39
C TRP A 91 2.07 8.46 6.02
N ILE A 92 2.93 7.57 6.47
CA ILE A 92 2.63 6.46 7.38
C ILE A 92 3.38 6.67 8.71
N ASP A 93 2.96 5.97 9.77
CA ASP A 93 3.54 6.16 11.11
C ASP A 93 5.07 5.93 11.15
N THR A 94 5.59 5.10 10.24
CA THR A 94 7.02 4.81 10.09
C THR A 94 7.85 6.01 9.65
N ASP A 95 7.25 7.01 9.00
CA ASP A 95 7.97 8.13 8.39
C ASP A 95 8.23 9.28 9.36
N THR A 96 7.33 9.47 10.33
CA THR A 96 7.30 10.68 11.17
C THR A 96 7.57 10.41 12.64
N GLY A 97 7.42 9.16 13.10
CA GLY A 97 7.50 8.80 14.52
C GLY A 97 6.31 9.29 15.36
N ASP A 98 5.35 9.97 14.73
CA ASP A 98 4.05 10.32 15.31
C ASP A 98 3.00 9.34 14.78
N ASP A 99 2.32 8.61 15.67
CA ASP A 99 1.28 7.65 15.31
C ASP A 99 0.16 8.33 14.49
N ILE A 100 0.05 8.00 13.21
CA ILE A 100 -1.19 8.25 12.44
C ILE A 100 -2.22 7.23 12.93
N LYS A 101 -3.40 7.72 13.32
CA LYS A 101 -4.50 6.92 13.87
C LYS A 101 -5.74 7.09 13.00
N GLU A 102 -6.70 6.20 13.20
CA GLU A 102 -8.06 6.34 12.63
C GLU A 102 -8.67 7.72 12.85
N SER A 103 -8.40 8.32 14.02
CA SER A 103 -8.93 9.63 14.39
C SER A 103 -8.16 10.81 13.78
N THR A 104 -7.06 10.58 13.08
CA THR A 104 -6.29 11.65 12.41
C THR A 104 -7.12 12.19 11.24
N PRO A 105 -7.33 13.52 11.12
CA PRO A 105 -8.09 14.09 10.02
C PRO A 105 -7.51 13.74 8.65
N GLY A 106 -8.35 13.17 7.77
CA GLY A 106 -7.95 12.73 6.42
C GLY A 106 -7.22 11.38 6.39
N ALA A 107 -7.16 10.68 7.53
CA ALA A 107 -6.58 9.35 7.56
C ALA A 107 -7.46 8.32 6.85
N PHE A 108 -6.80 7.36 6.20
CA PHE A 108 -7.42 6.19 5.60
C PHE A 108 -6.65 4.92 5.96
N PRO A 109 -7.32 3.75 6.01
CA PRO A 109 -6.67 2.51 6.35
C PRO A 109 -5.81 2.04 5.17
N ILE A 110 -4.58 1.67 5.46
CA ILE A 110 -3.64 1.10 4.49
C ILE A 110 -3.03 -0.17 5.08
N SER A 111 -2.78 -1.16 4.24
CA SER A 111 -1.99 -2.34 4.60
C SER A 111 -0.74 -2.39 3.73
N LEU A 112 0.35 -2.90 4.30
CA LEU A 112 1.64 -2.98 3.62
C LEU A 112 2.31 -4.33 3.83
N ILE A 113 3.07 -4.75 2.83
CA ILE A 113 4.00 -5.90 2.87
C ILE A 113 5.38 -5.35 2.53
N TYR A 114 6.38 -5.67 3.35
CA TYR A 114 7.79 -5.39 3.08
C TYR A 114 8.40 -6.52 2.23
N ARG A 115 9.27 -6.19 1.28
CA ARG A 115 9.92 -7.13 0.35
C ARG A 115 11.46 -7.11 0.48
#